data_AF-L2FDC3-F1
#
_entry.id   AF-L2FDC3-F1
#
_cell.length_a   1.000
_cell.length_b   1.000
_cell.length_c   1.000
_cell.angle_alpha   90.00
_cell.angle_beta   90.00
_cell.angle_gamma   90.00
#
_symmetry.space_group_name_H-M   'P 1'
#
loop_
_entity.id
_entity.type
_entity.pdbx_description
1 polymer ?
#
loop_
_entity_poly.entity_id
_entity_poly.type
_entity_poly.pdbx_seq_one_letter_code
_entity_poly.pdbx_strand_id
1 'polypeptide(L)'
;MATLLAPCHIISYATLLGTTLFQTFVNTKVCYNELPKTAFTTLQKRLFPIYFRCQSILLVVTALTFPPSGPASLLKDKRDWVPFAIAGITAILNLFIYGPRTKQAMIDRIHQETRDAKQPDVVDEISPDMQACRRRFSRNHAMSIHLNLISIFAMVWYGVRLASRLKVEVD
;
A
#
# COMPACT_ATOMS: atom_id res chain seq x y z
N MET A 1 19.46 -21.29 -14.21
CA MET A 1 18.43 -20.23 -13.99
C MET A 1 17.38 -20.66 -12.97
N ALA A 2 16.79 -21.87 -13.06
CA ALA A 2 15.75 -22.36 -12.15
C ALA A 2 16.12 -22.35 -10.65
N THR A 3 17.40 -22.52 -10.30
CA THR A 3 17.91 -22.53 -8.92
C THR A 3 17.77 -21.19 -8.18
N LEU A 4 17.73 -20.06 -8.89
CA LEU A 4 17.58 -18.74 -8.27
C LEU A 4 16.12 -18.25 -8.24
N LEU A 5 15.24 -18.80 -9.09
CA LEU A 5 13.85 -18.34 -9.19
C LEU A 5 13.09 -18.55 -7.87
N ALA A 6 13.21 -19.73 -7.25
CA ALA A 6 12.48 -20.03 -6.02
C ALA A 6 12.93 -19.15 -4.82
N PRO A 7 14.23 -18.96 -4.54
CA PRO A 7 14.67 -18.00 -3.53
C PRO A 7 14.23 -16.57 -3.82
N CYS A 8 14.39 -16.08 -5.06
CA CYS A 8 13.93 -14.74 -5.45
C CYS A 8 12.42 -14.57 -5.26
N HIS A 9 11.65 -15.61 -5.58
CA HIS A 9 10.20 -15.62 -5.42
C HIS A 9 9.79 -15.50 -3.95
N ILE A 10 10.36 -16.34 -3.08
CA ILE A 10 10.04 -16.32 -1.65
C ILE A 10 10.43 -14.97 -1.02
N ILE A 11 11.63 -14.45 -1.33
CA ILE A 11 12.10 -13.17 -0.79
C ILE A 11 11.22 -12.01 -1.27
N SER A 12 10.91 -11.95 -2.57
CA SER A 12 10.06 -10.88 -3.12
C SER A 12 8.63 -10.95 -2.58
N TYR A 13 8.05 -12.14 -2.49
CA TYR A 13 6.75 -12.39 -1.88
C TYR A 13 6.70 -11.96 -0.41
N ALA A 14 7.65 -12.43 0.40
CA ALA A 14 7.70 -12.12 1.83
C ALA A 14 7.90 -10.62 2.07
N THR A 15 8.79 -10.00 1.28
CA THR A 15 9.02 -8.55 1.34
C THR A 15 7.77 -7.77 0.93
N LEU A 16 7.05 -8.21 -0.11
CA LEU A 16 5.79 -7.59 -0.54
C LEU A 16 4.75 -7.61 0.57
N LEU A 17 4.48 -8.79 1.13
CA LEU A 17 3.46 -8.98 2.16
C LEU A 17 3.85 -8.21 3.43
N GLY A 18 5.09 -8.37 3.89
CA GLY A 18 5.62 -7.71 5.08
C GLY A 18 5.61 -6.19 4.96
N THR A 19 6.08 -5.63 3.84
CA THR A 19 6.08 -4.18 3.60
C THR A 19 4.67 -3.62 3.55
N THR A 20 3.74 -4.33 2.88
CA THR A 20 2.34 -3.87 2.76
C THR A 20 1.66 -3.84 4.13
N LEU A 21 1.84 -4.89 4.94
CA LEU A 21 1.33 -4.97 6.31
C LEU A 21 1.94 -3.90 7.21
N PHE A 22 3.27 -3.86 7.30
CA PHE A 22 3.99 -2.97 8.20
C PHE A 22 3.74 -1.50 7.87
N GLN A 23 3.83 -1.12 6.60
CA GLN A 23 3.60 0.27 6.20
C GLN A 23 2.17 0.71 6.52
N THR A 24 1.17 -0.12 6.17
CA THR A 24 -0.25 0.26 6.27
C THR A 24 -0.73 0.34 7.71
N PHE A 25 -0.37 -0.64 8.56
CA PHE A 25 -0.97 -0.77 9.88
C PHE A 25 -0.05 -0.38 11.05
N VAL A 26 1.27 -0.41 10.85
CA VAL A 26 2.23 -0.10 11.91
C VAL A 26 2.84 1.27 11.67
N ASN A 27 3.63 1.42 10.61
CA ASN A 27 4.41 2.64 10.36
C ASN A 27 3.53 3.89 10.26
N THR A 28 2.50 3.88 9.41
CA THR A 28 1.61 5.05 9.26
C THR A 28 0.89 5.40 10.56
N LYS A 29 0.46 4.41 11.36
CA LYS A 29 -0.24 4.64 12.63
C LYS A 29 0.68 5.21 13.70
N VAL A 30 1.86 4.62 13.89
CA VAL A 30 2.87 5.11 14.83
C VAL A 30 3.28 6.53 14.45
N CYS A 31 3.65 6.78 13.19
CA CYS A 31 4.03 8.13 12.76
C CYS A 31 2.89 9.16 12.91
N TYR A 32 1.62 8.76 12.75
CA TYR A 32 0.50 9.67 12.94
C TYR A 32 0.31 10.07 14.41
N ASN A 33 0.54 9.14 15.33
CA ASN A 33 0.39 9.38 16.77
C ASN A 33 1.58 10.15 17.35
N GLU A 34 2.80 9.83 16.91
CA GLU A 34 4.03 10.31 17.55
C GLU A 34 4.59 11.61 16.94
N LEU A 35 4.22 11.95 15.69
CA LEU A 35 4.79 13.12 15.01
C LEU A 35 3.83 14.32 15.00
N PRO A 36 4.37 15.55 15.11
CA PRO A 36 3.60 16.75 14.76
C PRO A 36 3.02 16.65 13.34
N LYS A 37 1.82 17.19 13.12
CA LYS A 37 1.08 17.08 11.84
C LYS A 37 1.91 17.46 10.60
N THR A 38 2.73 18.50 10.71
CA THR A 38 3.61 18.99 9.63
C THR A 38 4.75 18.01 9.34
N ALA A 39 5.36 17.43 10.38
CA ALA A 39 6.40 16.41 10.26
C ALA A 39 5.83 15.11 9.66
N PHE A 40 4.70 14.63 10.17
CA PHE A 40 3.98 13.48 9.60
C PHE A 40 3.69 13.70 8.12
N THR A 41 3.14 14.86 7.76
CA THR A 41 2.80 15.13 6.36
C THR A 41 4.01 15.21 5.45
N THR A 42 5.10 15.81 5.94
CA THR A 42 6.37 15.87 5.20
C THR A 42 6.93 14.48 4.94
N LEU A 43 6.92 13.62 5.96
CA LEU A 43 7.37 12.23 5.84
C LEU A 43 6.48 11.45 4.86
N GLN A 44 5.16 11.48 5.01
CA GLN A 44 4.25 10.72 4.14
C GLN A 44 4.29 11.19 2.68
N LYS A 45 4.49 12.50 2.42
CA LYS A 45 4.66 13.04 1.05
C LYS A 45 5.83 12.40 0.31
N ARG A 46 6.85 11.92 1.04
CA ARG A 46 8.02 11.20 0.51
C ARG A 46 7.82 9.70 0.52
N LEU A 47 7.30 9.12 1.60
CA LEU A 47 7.12 7.68 1.74
C LEU A 47 6.06 7.11 0.80
N PHE A 48 4.88 7.74 0.66
CA PHE A 48 3.77 7.17 -0.12
C PHE A 48 4.16 6.82 -1.56
N PRO A 49 4.78 7.72 -2.35
CA PRO A 49 5.20 7.38 -3.71
C PRO A 49 6.22 6.24 -3.76
N ILE A 50 7.16 6.21 -2.82
CA ILE A 50 8.19 5.15 -2.76
C ILE A 50 7.53 3.82 -2.43
N TYR A 51 6.70 3.80 -1.38
CA TYR A 51 5.96 2.62 -0.94
C TYR A 51 5.12 1.99 -2.05
N PHE A 52 4.25 2.76 -2.73
CA PHE A 52 3.38 2.20 -3.77
C PHE A 52 4.17 1.69 -4.98
N ARG A 53 5.31 2.33 -5.31
CA ARG A 53 6.22 1.84 -6.35
C ARG A 53 6.90 0.54 -5.92
N CYS A 54 7.45 0.48 -4.72
CA CYS A 54 8.06 -0.73 -4.16
C CYS A 54 7.05 -1.89 -4.12
N GLN A 55 5.84 -1.65 -3.62
CA GLN A 55 4.75 -2.63 -3.61
C GLN A 55 4.47 -3.16 -5.02
N SER A 56 4.32 -2.28 -6.00
CA SER A 56 4.03 -2.67 -7.39
C SER A 56 5.19 -3.44 -8.03
N ILE A 57 6.43 -3.01 -7.82
CA ILE A 57 7.63 -3.69 -8.31
C ILE A 57 7.75 -5.07 -7.68
N LEU A 58 7.60 -5.18 -6.35
CA LEU A 58 7.69 -6.46 -5.64
C LEU A 58 6.60 -7.43 -6.11
N LEU A 59 5.38 -6.95 -6.37
CA LEU A 59 4.31 -7.77 -6.94
C LEU A 59 4.67 -8.30 -8.34
N VAL A 60 5.21 -7.45 -9.21
CA VAL A 60 5.67 -7.87 -10.55
C VAL A 60 6.82 -8.87 -10.45
N VAL A 61 7.82 -8.61 -9.62
CA VAL A 61 8.95 -9.52 -9.41
C VAL A 61 8.46 -10.86 -8.87
N THR A 62 7.53 -10.87 -7.93
CA THR A 62 6.93 -12.09 -7.39
C THR A 62 6.23 -12.89 -8.50
N ALA A 63 5.47 -12.22 -9.37
CA ALA A 63 4.80 -12.88 -10.50
C ALA A 63 5.78 -13.43 -11.55
N LEU A 64 6.83 -12.67 -11.87
CA LEU A 64 7.86 -13.07 -12.84
C LEU A 64 8.70 -14.26 -12.36
N THR A 65 8.92 -14.36 -11.05
CA THR A 65 9.73 -15.42 -10.44
C THR A 65 8.91 -16.65 -10.04
N PHE A 66 7.61 -16.68 -10.34
CA PHE A 66 6.70 -17.75 -9.94
C PHE A 66 7.21 -19.15 -10.33
N PRO A 67 7.34 -20.13 -9.41
CA PRO A 67 7.90 -21.44 -9.73
C PRO A 67 6.95 -22.33 -10.57
N PRO A 68 7.46 -23.24 -11.41
CA PRO A 68 8.88 -23.44 -11.75
C PRO A 68 9.38 -22.56 -12.92
N SER A 69 8.48 -21.97 -13.72
CA SER A 69 8.84 -21.36 -15.01
C SER A 69 8.29 -19.94 -15.21
N GLY A 70 8.11 -19.20 -14.13
CA GLY A 70 7.65 -17.81 -14.14
C GLY A 70 6.15 -17.67 -14.48
N PRO A 71 5.74 -16.61 -15.22
CA PRO A 71 4.34 -16.29 -15.49
C PRO A 71 3.57 -17.41 -16.19
N ALA A 72 4.24 -18.19 -17.05
CA ALA A 72 3.61 -19.32 -17.73
C ALA A 72 3.13 -20.41 -16.75
N SER A 73 3.76 -20.51 -15.57
CA SER A 73 3.32 -21.42 -14.50
C SER A 73 2.22 -20.81 -13.66
N LEU A 74 2.28 -19.50 -13.39
CA LEU A 74 1.25 -18.75 -12.66
C LEU A 74 -0.12 -18.84 -13.34
N LEU A 75 -0.16 -18.73 -14.67
CA LEU A 75 -1.42 -18.69 -15.44
C LEU A 75 -2.12 -20.05 -15.57
N LYS A 76 -1.51 -21.15 -15.12
CA LYS A 76 -2.07 -22.51 -15.26
C LYS A 76 -3.23 -22.80 -14.29
N ASP A 77 -3.19 -22.24 -13.08
CA ASP A 77 -4.20 -22.48 -12.05
C ASP A 77 -4.83 -21.14 -11.63
N LYS A 78 -6.16 -21.05 -11.70
CA LYS A 78 -6.91 -19.86 -11.26
C LYS A 78 -6.62 -19.49 -9.81
N ARG A 79 -6.36 -20.48 -8.95
CA ARG A 79 -6.04 -20.27 -7.54
C ARG A 79 -4.69 -19.58 -7.34
N ASP A 80 -3.82 -19.61 -8.34
CA ASP A 80 -2.52 -18.95 -8.28
C ASP A 80 -2.61 -17.53 -8.82
N TRP A 81 -3.18 -17.32 -10.01
CA TRP A 81 -3.16 -15.99 -10.64
C TRP A 81 -4.24 -15.02 -10.13
N VAL A 82 -5.39 -15.51 -9.63
CA VAL A 82 -6.47 -14.65 -9.12
C VAL A 82 -5.98 -13.75 -7.97
N PRO A 83 -5.26 -14.25 -6.96
CA PRO A 83 -4.63 -13.41 -5.94
C PRO A 83 -3.74 -12.30 -6.51
N PHE A 84 -2.93 -12.60 -7.53
CA PHE A 84 -2.06 -11.59 -8.17
C PHE A 84 -2.86 -10.55 -8.95
N ALA A 85 -3.95 -10.94 -9.60
CA ALA A 85 -4.83 -10.01 -10.29
C ALA A 85 -5.50 -9.04 -9.31
N ILE A 86 -6.01 -9.55 -8.17
CA ILE A 86 -6.61 -8.73 -7.11
C ILE A 86 -5.56 -7.75 -6.53
N ALA A 87 -4.38 -8.25 -6.16
CA ALA A 87 -3.29 -7.41 -5.66
C ALA A 87 -2.80 -6.40 -6.71
N GLY A 88 -2.79 -6.77 -7.99
CA GLY A 88 -2.38 -5.91 -9.10
C GLY A 88 -3.35 -4.76 -9.34
N ILE A 89 -4.65 -5.05 -9.40
CA ILE A 89 -5.69 -4.02 -9.57
C ILE A 89 -5.65 -3.04 -8.39
N THR A 90 -5.60 -3.55 -7.17
CA THR A 90 -5.54 -2.71 -5.97
C THR A 90 -4.25 -1.87 -5.91
N ALA A 91 -3.10 -2.44 -6.26
CA ALA A 91 -1.83 -1.72 -6.36
C ALA A 91 -1.86 -0.62 -7.42
N ILE A 92 -2.42 -0.87 -8.61
CA ILE A 92 -2.57 0.13 -9.67
C ILE A 92 -3.45 1.30 -9.21
N LEU A 93 -4.62 1.00 -8.62
CA LEU A 93 -5.52 2.02 -8.09
C LEU A 93 -4.82 2.86 -7.00
N ASN A 94 -4.03 2.23 -6.14
CA ASN A 94 -3.27 2.93 -5.12
C ASN A 94 -2.13 3.78 -5.70
N LEU A 95 -1.35 3.24 -6.63
CA LEU A 95 -0.20 3.90 -7.23
C LEU A 95 -0.61 5.14 -8.04
N PHE A 96 -1.68 5.05 -8.83
CA PHE A 96 -2.03 6.10 -9.79
C PHE A 96 -3.23 6.97 -9.37
N ILE A 97 -4.11 6.49 -8.49
CA ILE A 97 -5.33 7.21 -8.12
C ILE A 97 -5.29 7.64 -6.66
N TYR A 98 -5.37 6.69 -5.73
CA TYR A 98 -5.63 7.01 -4.33
C TYR A 98 -4.39 7.50 -3.58
N GLY A 99 -3.20 7.01 -3.91
CA GLY A 99 -1.93 7.51 -3.37
C GLY A 99 -1.71 8.98 -3.71
N PRO A 100 -1.71 9.38 -5.00
CA PRO A 100 -1.58 10.78 -5.41
C PRO A 100 -2.69 11.68 -4.83
N ARG A 101 -3.95 11.22 -4.85
CA ARG A 101 -5.08 11.99 -4.29
C ARG A 101 -4.99 12.19 -2.78
N THR A 102 -4.55 11.18 -2.03
CA THR A 102 -4.35 11.28 -0.58
C THR A 102 -3.22 12.26 -0.27
N LYS A 103 -2.10 12.13 -0.98
CA LYS A 103 -0.97 13.06 -0.87
C LYS A 103 -1.42 14.50 -1.12
N GLN A 104 -2.16 14.76 -2.20
CA GLN A 104 -2.64 16.10 -2.50
C GLN A 104 -3.57 16.63 -1.41
N ALA A 105 -4.51 15.81 -0.94
CA ALA A 105 -5.43 16.21 0.12
C ALA A 105 -4.70 16.53 1.46
N MET A 106 -3.58 15.86 1.76
CA MET A 106 -2.74 16.22 2.91
C MET A 106 -2.08 17.60 2.74
N ILE A 107 -1.64 17.92 1.52
CA ILE A 107 -1.05 19.24 1.20
C ILE A 107 -2.10 20.34 1.30
N ASP A 108 -3.26 20.12 0.69
CA ASP A 108 -4.38 21.08 0.70
C ASP A 108 -4.81 21.41 2.12
N ARG A 109 -4.82 20.42 3.03
CA ARG A 109 -5.11 20.63 4.46
C ARG A 109 -4.11 21.56 5.13
N ILE A 110 -2.80 21.39 4.91
CA ILE A 110 -1.79 22.27 5.52
C ILE A 110 -1.89 23.70 4.97
N HIS A 111 -2.09 23.85 3.66
CA HIS A 111 -2.28 25.17 3.05
C HIS A 111 -3.50 25.87 3.64
N GLN A 112 -4.61 25.15 3.80
CA GLN A 112 -5.81 25.73 4.38
C GLN A 112 -5.65 26.05 5.87
N GLU A 113 -4.98 25.20 6.67
CA GLU A 113 -4.63 25.54 8.06
C GLU A 113 -3.82 26.85 8.14
N THR A 114 -2.90 27.09 7.19
CA THR A 114 -2.13 28.34 7.12
C THR A 114 -2.96 29.55 6.70
N ARG A 115 -4.00 29.36 5.86
CA ARG A 115 -4.92 30.42 5.45
C ARG A 115 -5.83 30.82 6.60
N ASP A 116 -6.41 29.84 7.27
CA ASP A 116 -7.32 30.03 8.41
C ASP A 116 -6.61 30.76 9.56
N ALA A 117 -5.33 30.44 9.81
CA ALA A 117 -4.51 31.11 10.84
C ALA A 117 -4.23 32.61 10.57
N LYS A 118 -4.49 33.11 9.34
CA LYS A 118 -4.30 34.52 8.97
C LYS A 118 -5.60 35.32 8.99
N GLN A 119 -6.74 34.69 9.25
CA GLN A 119 -8.01 35.40 9.32
C GLN A 119 -8.11 36.16 10.66
N PRO A 120 -8.42 37.47 10.63
CA PRO A 120 -8.48 38.31 11.83
C PRO A 120 -9.66 37.96 12.74
N ASP A 121 -10.74 37.40 12.19
CA ASP A 121 -11.89 36.91 12.95
C ASP A 121 -11.66 35.44 13.32
N VAL A 122 -11.01 35.20 14.47
CA VAL A 122 -10.85 33.86 15.05
C VAL A 122 -12.22 33.42 15.59
N VAL A 123 -13.05 32.88 14.72
CA VAL A 123 -14.17 32.04 15.14
C VAL A 123 -13.57 30.68 15.45
N ASP A 124 -13.83 30.13 16.62
CA ASP A 124 -13.37 28.80 17.08
C ASP A 124 -13.95 27.64 16.22
N GLU A 125 -14.66 27.97 15.14
CA GLU A 125 -15.31 27.05 14.22
C GLU A 125 -14.41 26.69 13.04
N ILE A 126 -14.42 25.41 12.68
CA ILE A 126 -13.68 24.90 11.53
C ILE A 126 -14.29 25.46 10.24
N SER A 127 -13.47 26.19 9.46
CA SER A 127 -13.88 26.76 8.17
C SER A 127 -14.52 25.72 7.23
N PRO A 128 -15.55 26.08 6.44
CA PRO A 128 -16.15 25.18 5.46
C PRO A 128 -15.13 24.56 4.50
N ASP A 129 -14.13 25.35 4.09
CA ASP A 129 -13.00 24.92 3.25
C ASP A 129 -12.18 23.82 3.95
N MET A 130 -11.88 23.99 5.25
CA MET A 130 -11.16 22.99 6.03
C MET A 130 -11.97 21.71 6.19
N GLN A 131 -13.29 21.81 6.39
CA GLN A 131 -14.15 20.62 6.42
C GLN A 131 -14.12 19.87 5.08
N ALA A 132 -14.17 20.57 3.95
CA ALA A 132 -14.06 19.97 2.63
C ALA A 132 -12.71 19.26 2.42
N CYS A 133 -11.59 19.88 2.82
CA CYS A 133 -10.27 19.27 2.76
C CYS A 133 -10.17 18.01 3.64
N ARG A 134 -10.71 18.04 4.86
CA ARG A 134 -10.76 16.87 5.77
C ARG A 134 -11.56 15.71 5.17
N ARG A 135 -12.73 15.99 4.58
CA ARG A 135 -13.56 14.97 3.91
C ARG A 135 -12.84 14.34 2.72
N ARG A 136 -12.20 15.16 1.87
CA ARG A 136 -11.40 14.67 0.72
C ARG A 136 -10.26 13.77 1.19
N PHE A 137 -9.51 14.20 2.21
CA PHE A 137 -8.44 13.41 2.80
C PHE A 137 -8.96 12.08 3.34
N SER A 138 -9.97 12.13 4.22
CA SER A 138 -10.53 10.94 4.87
C SER A 138 -11.00 9.91 3.86
N ARG A 139 -11.74 10.34 2.82
CA ARG A 139 -12.22 9.45 1.77
C ARG A 139 -11.07 8.79 1.00
N ASN A 140 -10.11 9.58 0.52
CA ASN A 140 -9.01 9.05 -0.28
C ASN A 140 -8.10 8.12 0.55
N HIS A 141 -7.82 8.49 1.79
CA HIS A 141 -7.01 7.70 2.71
C HIS A 141 -7.68 6.38 3.07
N ALA A 142 -8.98 6.41 3.40
CA ALA A 142 -9.76 5.22 3.68
C ALA A 142 -9.75 4.26 2.47
N MET A 143 -10.04 4.75 1.27
CA MET A 143 -9.97 3.93 0.05
C MET A 143 -8.59 3.29 -0.12
N SER A 144 -7.52 4.05 0.11
CA SER A 144 -6.16 3.52 -0.04
C SER A 144 -5.83 2.40 0.94
N ILE A 145 -6.24 2.54 2.21
CA ILE A 145 -6.09 1.50 3.24
C ILE A 145 -6.89 0.25 2.87
N HIS A 146 -8.14 0.39 2.42
CA HIS A 146 -8.97 -0.76 2.05
C HIS A 146 -8.38 -1.53 0.86
N LEU A 147 -7.86 -0.81 -0.14
CA LEU A 147 -7.17 -1.44 -1.26
C LEU A 147 -5.93 -2.22 -0.81
N ASN A 148 -5.14 -1.67 0.13
CA ASN A 148 -4.02 -2.41 0.72
C ASN A 148 -4.49 -3.63 1.52
N LEU A 149 -5.57 -3.51 2.29
CA LEU A 149 -6.13 -4.63 3.05
C LEU A 149 -6.59 -5.77 2.13
N ILE A 150 -7.26 -5.44 1.03
CA ILE A 150 -7.64 -6.42 0.00
C ILE A 150 -6.39 -7.07 -0.62
N SER A 151 -5.36 -6.28 -0.93
CA SER A 151 -4.08 -6.80 -1.44
C SER A 151 -3.41 -7.75 -0.45
N ILE A 152 -3.41 -7.41 0.85
CA ILE A 152 -2.89 -8.27 1.93
C ILE A 152 -3.65 -9.60 1.97
N PHE A 153 -4.98 -9.57 1.97
CA PHE A 153 -5.78 -10.81 1.97
C PHE A 153 -5.49 -11.68 0.74
N ALA A 154 -5.35 -11.06 -0.44
CA ALA A 154 -4.95 -11.78 -1.64
C ALA A 154 -3.56 -12.42 -1.49
N MET A 155 -2.57 -11.68 -0.99
CA MET A 155 -1.22 -12.20 -0.80
C MET A 155 -1.11 -13.22 0.33
N VAL A 156 -1.95 -13.15 1.37
CA VAL A 156 -2.08 -14.20 2.40
C VAL A 156 -2.68 -15.46 1.80
N TRP A 157 -3.76 -15.33 1.01
CA TRP A 157 -4.32 -16.46 0.27
C TRP A 157 -3.25 -17.11 -0.61
N TYR A 158 -2.51 -16.32 -1.39
CA TYR A 158 -1.40 -16.85 -2.17
C TYR A 158 -0.34 -17.54 -1.30
N GLY A 159 -0.01 -16.98 -0.13
CA GLY A 159 0.92 -17.59 0.83
C GLY A 159 0.50 -18.98 1.29
N VAL A 160 -0.77 -19.17 1.64
CA VAL A 160 -1.32 -20.48 2.00
C VAL A 160 -1.21 -21.44 0.82
N ARG A 161 -1.48 -20.97 -0.40
CA ARG A 161 -1.35 -21.77 -1.62
C ARG A 161 0.12 -22.16 -1.89
N LEU A 162 1.05 -21.23 -1.71
CA LEU A 162 2.48 -21.47 -1.84
C LEU A 162 2.96 -22.49 -0.80
N ALA A 163 2.55 -22.35 0.47
CA ALA A 163 2.87 -23.27 1.54
C ALA A 163 2.37 -24.70 1.24
N SER A 164 1.17 -24.85 0.67
CA SER A 164 0.63 -26.17 0.29
C SER A 164 1.45 -26.93 -0.77
N ARG A 165 2.39 -26.25 -1.44
CA ARG A 165 3.28 -26.84 -2.46
C ARG A 165 4.69 -27.09 -1.93
N LEU A 166 5.01 -26.65 -0.72
CA LEU A 166 6.29 -26.91 -0.10
C LEU A 166 6.34 -28.39 0.33
N LYS A 167 7.40 -29.08 -0.08
CA LYS A 167 7.74 -30.39 0.47
C LYS A 167 8.50 -30.14 1.76
N VAL A 168 7.79 -30.17 2.88
CA VAL A 168 8.39 -30.15 4.21
C VAL A 168 8.65 -31.60 4.60
N GLU A 169 9.92 -31.98 4.70
CA GLU A 169 10.28 -33.25 5.34
C GLU A 169 9.98 -33.10 6.83
N VAL A 170 9.11 -33.97 7.34
CA VAL A 170 8.81 -34.08 8.76
C VAL A 170 9.43 -35.41 9.17
N ASP A 171 10.52 -35.33 9.92
CA ASP A 171 11.18 -36.49 10.53
C ASP A 171 10.23 -37.22 11.50
#